data_AF-A0A9D8B4L0-F1
#
_entry.id   AF-A0A9D8B4L0-F1
#
_cell.length_a   1.000
_cell.length_b   1.000
_cell.length_c   1.000
_cell.angle_alpha   90.00
_cell.angle_beta   90.00
_cell.angle_gamma   90.00
#
_symmetry.space_group_name_H-M   'P 1'
#
loop_
_entity.id
_entity.type
_entity.pdbx_description
1 polymer ?
#
loop_
_entity_poly.entity_id
_entity_poly.type
_entity_poly.pdbx_seq_one_letter_code
_entity_poly.pdbx_strand_id
1 'polypeptide(L)'
;MKGELRLANLETARDPGFIEQVKTALDLPADAQLQLKHSARAAAGAVVEYDVTLPVRIVGAEFGAADGVTVDERVRALLRFDANGARVASQVSPPDRRHLRLVKDNLRKLAAANAIYLAAPDETIDPDALRARRQTWYIQADARGQKRLRRALIA
;
A
#
# COMPACT_ATOMS: atom_id res chain seq x y z
N MET A 1 -16.72 13.29 -12.88
CA MET A 1 -15.68 14.00 -13.65
C MET A 1 -14.32 13.58 -13.11
N LYS A 2 -13.46 12.93 -13.91
CA LYS A 2 -12.05 12.75 -13.52
C LYS A 2 -11.43 14.15 -13.54
N GLY A 3 -11.04 14.67 -12.38
CA GLY A 3 -10.51 16.04 -12.26
C GLY A 3 -9.34 16.26 -13.23
N GLU A 4 -9.35 17.38 -13.94
CA GLU A 4 -8.23 17.80 -14.76
C GLU A 4 -7.01 18.04 -13.86
N LEU A 5 -6.07 17.09 -13.85
CA LEU A 5 -4.83 17.26 -13.11
C LEU A 5 -3.92 18.25 -13.85
N ARG A 6 -3.59 19.36 -13.19
CA ARG A 6 -2.72 20.41 -13.73
C ARG A 6 -1.51 20.64 -12.84
N LEU A 7 -0.32 20.65 -13.44
CA LEU A 7 0.95 20.88 -12.77
C LEU A 7 1.46 22.29 -13.07
N ALA A 8 1.33 23.21 -12.11
CA ALA A 8 1.80 24.59 -12.26
C ALA A 8 3.34 24.64 -12.36
N ASN A 9 4.03 24.06 -11.39
CA ASN A 9 5.49 23.91 -11.36
C ASN A 9 5.88 22.54 -10.78
N LEU A 10 7.17 22.21 -10.77
CA LEU A 10 7.62 20.91 -10.25
C LEU A 10 7.48 20.79 -8.72
N GLU A 11 7.50 21.90 -7.99
CA GLU A 11 7.32 21.91 -6.53
C GLU A 11 5.90 21.47 -6.15
N THR A 12 4.91 21.83 -6.98
CA THR A 12 3.51 21.40 -6.82
C THR A 12 3.36 19.88 -6.75
N ALA A 13 4.28 19.11 -7.35
CA ALA A 13 4.25 17.66 -7.29
C ALA A 13 4.40 17.09 -5.86
N ARG A 14 4.88 17.88 -4.90
CA ARG A 14 4.99 17.50 -3.48
C ARG A 14 3.82 17.98 -2.64
N ASP A 15 2.98 18.86 -3.16
CA ASP A 15 1.92 19.49 -2.38
C ASP A 15 0.87 18.45 -1.97
N PRO A 16 0.46 18.38 -0.69
CA PRO A 16 -0.53 17.41 -0.23
C PRO A 16 -1.85 17.49 -1.01
N GLY A 17 -2.32 18.71 -1.31
CA GLY A 17 -3.52 18.91 -2.11
C GLY A 17 -3.39 18.40 -3.55
N PHE A 18 -2.19 18.49 -4.14
CA PHE A 18 -1.92 17.92 -5.45
C PHE A 18 -1.81 16.39 -5.40
N ILE A 19 -1.19 15.82 -4.36
CA ILE A 19 -1.12 14.38 -4.14
C ILE A 19 -2.51 13.75 -4.07
N GLU A 20 -3.48 14.38 -3.39
CA GLU A 20 -4.87 13.89 -3.34
C GLU A 20 -5.56 13.95 -4.72
N GLN A 21 -5.27 14.99 -5.51
CA GLN A 21 -5.74 15.05 -6.90
C GLN A 21 -5.10 13.94 -7.74
N VAL A 22 -3.81 13.65 -7.56
CA VAL A 22 -3.12 12.54 -8.24
C VAL A 22 -3.78 11.21 -7.89
N LYS A 23 -4.04 10.93 -6.60
CA LYS A 23 -4.74 9.71 -6.17
C LYS A 23 -6.08 9.55 -6.86
N THR A 24 -6.90 10.60 -6.85
CA THR A 24 -8.21 10.62 -7.52
C THR A 24 -8.08 10.42 -9.02
N ALA A 25 -7.13 11.09 -9.66
CA ALA A 25 -6.94 11.05 -11.11
C ALA A 25 -6.38 9.70 -11.60
N LEU A 26 -5.74 8.94 -10.71
CA LEU A 26 -5.19 7.61 -10.95
C LEU A 26 -6.08 6.47 -10.41
N ASP A 27 -7.25 6.80 -9.85
CA ASP A 27 -8.17 5.83 -9.23
C ASP A 27 -7.50 4.98 -8.14
N LEU A 28 -6.62 5.61 -7.35
CA LEU A 28 -5.94 4.98 -6.24
C LEU A 28 -6.86 4.96 -5.00
N PRO A 29 -6.78 3.91 -4.17
CA PRO A 29 -7.59 3.86 -2.96
C PRO A 29 -7.19 4.97 -1.99
N ALA A 30 -8.12 5.42 -1.14
CA ALA A 30 -7.94 6.58 -0.26
C ALA A 30 -6.76 6.44 0.72
N ASP A 31 -6.45 5.20 1.09
CA ASP A 31 -5.36 4.81 1.98
C ASP A 31 -4.04 4.51 1.25
N ALA A 32 -3.98 4.66 -0.08
CA ALA A 32 -2.71 4.64 -0.80
C ALA A 32 -1.80 5.79 -0.33
N GLN A 33 -0.51 5.50 -0.24
CA GLN A 33 0.51 6.50 0.10
C GLN A 33 1.36 6.78 -1.13
N LEU A 34 1.60 8.06 -1.42
CA LEU A 34 2.42 8.50 -2.55
C LEU A 34 3.63 9.25 -2.01
N GLN A 35 4.80 8.90 -2.51
CA GLN A 35 6.05 9.61 -2.25
C GLN A 35 6.65 10.04 -3.58
N LEU A 36 6.89 11.35 -3.73
CA LEU A 36 7.55 11.85 -4.94
C LEU A 36 8.96 11.27 -5.00
N LYS A 37 9.24 10.56 -6.08
CA LYS A 37 10.55 9.96 -6.34
C LYS A 37 11.36 10.81 -7.31
N HIS A 38 10.74 11.26 -8.39
CA HIS A 38 11.41 12.03 -9.43
C HIS A 38 10.46 13.01 -10.09
N SER A 39 11.00 14.16 -10.48
CA SER A 39 10.29 15.16 -11.27
C SER A 39 11.26 15.89 -12.18
N ALA A 40 10.92 16.02 -13.46
CA ALA A 40 11.73 16.73 -14.44
C ALA A 40 10.85 17.57 -15.36
N ARG A 41 11.38 18.70 -15.84
CA ARG A 41 10.72 19.58 -16.82
C ARG A 41 11.65 19.77 -18.02
N ALA A 42 11.06 19.73 -19.19
CA ALA A 42 11.69 19.99 -20.48
C ALA A 42 10.76 20.88 -21.33
N ALA A 43 11.23 21.32 -22.51
CA ALA A 43 10.43 22.16 -23.41
C ALA A 43 9.10 21.50 -23.82
N ALA A 44 9.08 20.17 -23.96
CA ALA A 44 7.89 19.41 -24.32
C ALA A 44 6.89 19.21 -23.16
N GLY A 45 7.26 19.57 -21.92
CA GLY A 45 6.42 19.40 -20.74
C GLY A 45 7.15 18.83 -19.54
N ALA A 46 6.43 18.13 -18.66
CA ALA A 46 6.96 17.61 -17.40
C ALA A 46 6.66 16.14 -17.19
N VAL A 47 7.55 15.47 -16.45
CA VAL A 47 7.41 14.08 -16.02
C VAL A 47 7.50 14.03 -14.50
N VAL A 48 6.57 13.31 -13.87
CA VAL A 48 6.52 13.11 -12.42
C VAL A 48 6.38 11.61 -12.13
N GLU A 49 7.27 11.07 -11.30
CA GLU A 49 7.25 9.68 -10.84
C GLU A 49 7.03 9.65 -9.32
N TYR A 50 6.06 8.85 -8.89
CA TYR A 50 5.79 8.54 -7.49
C TYR A 50 6.09 7.06 -7.21
N ASP A 51 6.69 6.79 -6.07
CA ASP A 51 6.53 5.49 -5.41
C ASP A 51 5.19 5.48 -4.70
N VAL A 52 4.41 4.42 -4.91
CA VAL A 52 3.05 4.27 -4.39
C VAL A 52 3.00 3.03 -3.53
N THR A 53 2.56 3.16 -2.28
CA THR A 53 2.23 2.02 -1.42
C THR A 53 0.74 1.76 -1.51
N LEU A 54 0.36 0.60 -2.05
CA LEU A 54 -1.01 0.14 -2.21
C LEU A 54 -1.38 -0.88 -1.14
N PRO A 55 -2.48 -0.67 -0.40
CA PRO A 55 -3.03 -1.71 0.47
C PRO A 55 -3.75 -2.76 -0.38
N VAL A 56 -3.26 -3.99 -0.35
CA VAL A 56 -3.85 -5.15 -1.03
C VAL A 56 -4.45 -6.08 0.00
N ARG A 57 -5.76 -6.28 -0.06
CA ARG A 57 -6.47 -7.21 0.81
C ARG A 57 -6.32 -8.64 0.29
N ILE A 58 -5.82 -9.53 1.14
CA ILE A 58 -5.76 -10.97 0.90
C ILE A 58 -7.04 -11.60 1.42
N VAL A 59 -7.82 -12.20 0.52
CA VAL A 59 -9.11 -12.83 0.83
C VAL A 59 -9.12 -14.26 0.36
N GLY A 60 -9.74 -15.14 1.14
CA GLY A 60 -9.83 -16.58 0.87
C GLY A 60 -10.03 -17.38 2.16
N ALA A 61 -10.98 -18.32 2.14
CA ALA A 61 -11.29 -19.16 3.30
C ALA A 61 -10.08 -20.00 3.75
N GLU A 62 -9.17 -20.33 2.84
CA GLU A 62 -7.94 -21.07 3.14
C GLU A 62 -6.96 -20.30 4.04
N PHE A 63 -7.18 -18.99 4.24
CA PHE A 63 -6.35 -18.16 5.11
C PHE A 63 -6.86 -18.13 6.56
N GLY A 64 -8.05 -18.68 6.84
CA GLY A 64 -8.61 -18.78 8.19
C GLY A 64 -8.61 -17.45 8.92
N ALA A 65 -7.91 -17.38 10.06
CA ALA A 65 -7.71 -16.17 10.85
C ALA A 65 -7.12 -14.98 10.04
N ALA A 66 -6.32 -15.27 9.02
CA ALA A 66 -5.71 -14.29 8.12
C ALA A 66 -6.61 -13.84 6.96
N ASP A 67 -7.84 -14.33 6.86
CA ASP A 67 -8.77 -13.81 5.87
C ASP A 67 -9.05 -12.31 6.09
N GLY A 68 -8.86 -11.56 5.02
CA GLY A 68 -9.02 -10.11 4.98
C GLY A 68 -7.82 -9.31 5.49
N VAL A 69 -6.65 -9.92 5.71
CA VAL A 69 -5.41 -9.19 6.01
C VAL A 69 -5.03 -8.29 4.84
N THR A 70 -4.66 -7.05 5.15
CA THR A 70 -4.11 -6.08 4.19
C THR A 70 -2.59 -6.12 4.22
N VAL A 71 -1.98 -6.22 3.04
CA VAL A 71 -0.53 -6.15 2.82
C VAL A 71 -0.20 -4.94 1.97
N ASP A 72 0.92 -4.28 2.27
CA ASP A 72 1.35 -3.09 1.56
C ASP A 72 2.23 -3.49 0.36
N GLU A 73 1.77 -3.20 -0.85
CA GLU A 73 2.47 -3.46 -2.11
C GLU A 73 3.03 -2.16 -2.67
N ARG A 74 4.32 -2.15 -2.99
CA ARG A 74 4.95 -0.99 -3.63
C ARG A 74 4.82 -1.07 -5.14
N VAL A 75 4.27 -0.04 -5.74
CA VAL A 75 4.16 0.15 -7.19
C VAL A 75 4.67 1.54 -7.58
N ARG A 76 4.82 1.78 -8.88
CA ARG A 76 5.23 3.08 -9.42
C ARG A 76 4.08 3.73 -10.17
N ALA A 77 3.91 5.03 -9.99
CA ALA A 77 3.04 5.85 -10.82
C ALA A 77 3.88 6.87 -11.60
N LEU A 78 3.63 6.94 -12.90
CA LEU A 78 4.27 7.89 -13.82
C LEU A 78 3.20 8.79 -14.43
N LEU A 79 3.39 10.10 -14.34
CA LEU A 79 2.53 11.11 -14.95
C LEU A 79 3.36 11.94 -15.93
N ARG A 80 2.73 12.27 -17.07
CA ARG A 80 3.29 13.18 -18.07
C ARG A 80 2.34 14.34 -18.27
N PHE A 81 2.91 15.53 -18.32
CA PHE A 81 2.22 16.80 -18.53
C PHE A 81 2.78 17.46 -19.78
N ASP A 82 1.94 18.19 -20.51
CA ASP A 82 2.38 19.04 -21.62
C ASP A 82 3.06 20.33 -21.11
N ALA A 83 3.48 21.18 -22.05
CA ALA A 83 4.11 22.47 -21.74
C ALA A 83 3.19 23.45 -20.96
N ASN A 84 1.87 23.29 -21.04
CA ASN A 84 0.89 24.09 -20.29
C ASN A 84 0.59 23.50 -18.90
N GLY A 85 1.23 22.37 -18.56
CA GLY A 85 1.02 21.67 -17.31
C GLY A 85 -0.23 20.80 -17.28
N ALA A 86 -0.91 20.56 -18.41
CA ALA A 86 -2.07 19.65 -18.45
C ALA A 86 -1.59 18.20 -18.54
N ARG A 87 -2.20 17.29 -17.76
CA ARG A 87 -1.85 15.86 -17.80
C ARG A 87 -2.25 15.24 -19.14
N VAL A 88 -1.26 14.74 -19.88
CA VAL A 88 -1.44 14.05 -21.17
C VAL A 88 -1.38 12.53 -21.05
N ALA A 89 -0.68 12.00 -20.04
CA ALA A 89 -0.61 10.56 -19.81
C ALA A 89 -0.41 10.22 -18.34
N SER A 90 -0.87 9.02 -17.96
CA SER A 90 -0.62 8.43 -16.66
C SER A 90 -0.51 6.92 -16.76
N GLN A 91 0.39 6.34 -15.98
CA GLN A 91 0.58 4.90 -15.87
C GLN A 91 0.84 4.53 -14.42
N VAL A 92 0.20 3.46 -13.95
CA VAL A 92 0.50 2.83 -12.66
C VAL A 92 0.96 1.40 -12.94
N SER A 93 2.11 1.01 -12.42
CA SER A 93 2.58 -0.36 -12.57
C SER A 93 1.69 -1.31 -11.75
N PRO A 94 1.42 -2.53 -12.22
CA PRO A 94 0.68 -3.49 -11.42
C PRO A 94 1.48 -3.91 -10.17
N PRO A 95 0.82 -4.33 -9.08
CA PRO A 95 1.48 -5.02 -7.97
C PRO A 95 2.29 -6.23 -8.43
N ASP A 96 3.39 -6.53 -7.73
CA ASP A 96 4.22 -7.69 -8.04
C ASP A 96 3.46 -9.00 -7.72
N ARG A 97 3.03 -9.68 -8.78
CA ARG A 97 2.30 -10.96 -8.67
C ARG A 97 3.13 -12.06 -8.01
N ARG A 98 4.46 -12.04 -8.14
CA ARG A 98 5.34 -13.03 -7.51
C ARG A 98 5.41 -12.77 -6.01
N HIS A 99 5.61 -11.52 -5.61
CA HIS A 99 5.59 -11.12 -4.20
C HIS A 99 4.25 -11.48 -3.55
N LEU A 100 3.12 -11.09 -4.15
CA LEU A 100 1.79 -11.43 -3.64
C LEU A 100 1.55 -12.94 -3.52
N ARG A 101 2.08 -13.74 -4.45
CA ARG A 101 2.00 -15.21 -4.36
C ARG A 101 2.78 -15.73 -3.15
N LEU A 102 4.01 -15.27 -2.95
CA LEU A 102 4.83 -15.67 -1.81
C LEU A 102 4.17 -15.27 -0.48
N VAL A 103 3.59 -14.08 -0.41
CA VAL A 103 2.82 -13.62 0.75
C VAL A 103 1.63 -14.53 1.02
N LYS A 104 0.83 -14.85 0.00
CA LYS A 104 -0.32 -15.78 0.12
C LYS A 104 0.11 -17.18 0.57
N ASP A 105 1.18 -17.71 -0.01
CA ASP A 105 1.70 -19.03 0.36
C ASP A 105 2.21 -19.05 1.80
N ASN A 106 2.88 -17.98 2.23
CA ASN A 106 3.31 -17.83 3.62
C ASN A 106 2.13 -17.74 4.59
N LEU A 107 1.11 -16.94 4.28
CA LEU A 107 -0.11 -16.84 5.07
C LEU A 107 -0.81 -18.19 5.21
N ARG A 108 -0.92 -18.95 4.11
CA ARG A 108 -1.51 -20.29 4.12
C ARG A 108 -0.73 -21.24 5.04
N LYS A 109 0.61 -21.21 4.98
CA LYS A 109 1.46 -22.04 5.87
C LYS A 109 1.29 -21.66 7.34
N LEU A 110 1.26 -20.36 7.64
CA LEU A 110 1.08 -19.87 9.01
C LEU A 110 -0.31 -20.24 9.56
N ALA A 111 -1.36 -20.11 8.74
CA ALA A 111 -2.72 -20.51 9.12
C ALA A 111 -2.81 -22.02 9.36
N ALA A 112 -2.27 -22.85 8.46
CA ALA A 112 -2.27 -24.30 8.61
C ALA A 112 -1.48 -24.78 9.84
N ALA A 113 -0.44 -24.05 10.24
CA ALA A 113 0.36 -24.34 11.44
C ALA A 113 -0.23 -23.77 12.74
N ASN A 114 -1.39 -23.09 12.70
CA ASN A 114 -1.96 -22.33 13.82
C ASN A 114 -0.95 -21.34 14.46
N ALA A 115 -0.07 -20.77 13.63
CA ALA A 115 1.03 -19.91 14.06
C ALA A 115 0.67 -18.41 14.10
N ILE A 116 -0.61 -18.09 13.90
CA ILE A 116 -1.14 -16.72 13.87
C ILE A 116 -2.05 -16.53 15.08
N TYR A 117 -1.73 -15.56 15.92
CA TYR A 117 -2.61 -15.09 16.99
C TYR A 117 -3.56 -14.00 16.47
N LEU A 118 -4.82 -14.01 16.90
CA LEU A 118 -5.78 -12.94 16.63
C LEU A 118 -5.85 -12.02 17.85
N ALA A 119 -5.25 -10.84 17.71
CA ALA A 119 -5.27 -9.84 18.78
C ALA A 119 -6.63 -9.15 18.86
N ALA A 120 -7.09 -8.87 20.07
CA ALA A 120 -8.19 -7.95 20.28
C ALA A 120 -7.78 -6.52 19.84
N PRO A 121 -8.76 -5.66 19.46
CA PRO A 121 -8.49 -4.25 19.26
C PRO A 121 -7.77 -3.66 20.48
N ASP A 122 -6.71 -2.89 20.23
CA ASP A 122 -5.90 -2.24 21.26
C ASP A 122 -5.22 -3.18 22.28
N GLU A 123 -5.19 -4.50 22.01
CA GLU A 123 -4.44 -5.45 22.84
C GLU A 123 -2.94 -5.16 22.79
N THR A 124 -2.33 -4.99 23.97
CA THR A 124 -0.87 -4.98 24.12
C THR A 124 -0.35 -6.40 23.96
N ILE A 125 0.37 -6.64 22.86
CA ILE A 125 0.99 -7.93 22.58
C ILE A 125 2.19 -8.15 23.48
N ASP A 126 2.21 -9.29 24.17
CA ASP A 126 3.39 -9.85 24.82
C ASP A 126 4.08 -10.83 23.87
N PRO A 127 5.25 -10.46 23.29
CA PRO A 127 6.02 -11.34 22.42
C PRO A 127 6.42 -12.68 23.04
N ASP A 128 6.68 -12.70 24.34
CA ASP A 128 7.18 -13.88 25.04
C ASP A 128 6.05 -14.88 25.28
N ALA A 129 4.86 -14.39 25.65
CA ALA A 129 3.65 -15.22 25.73
C ALA A 129 3.29 -15.86 24.38
N LEU A 130 3.39 -15.09 23.29
CA LEU A 130 3.17 -15.60 21.94
C LEU A 130 4.21 -16.65 21.53
N ARG A 131 5.48 -16.44 21.90
CA ARG A 131 6.55 -17.41 21.64
C ARG A 131 6.31 -18.71 22.38
N ALA A 132 5.90 -18.66 23.65
CA ALA A 132 5.54 -19.85 24.43
C ALA A 132 4.41 -20.67 23.77
N ARG A 133 3.50 -20.00 23.06
CA ARG A 133 2.39 -20.61 22.30
C ARG A 133 2.75 -20.98 20.85
N ARG A 134 4.00 -20.78 20.43
CA ARG A 134 4.47 -20.94 19.03
C ARG A 134 3.74 -20.06 18.00
N GLN A 135 3.12 -18.97 18.45
CA GLN A 135 2.38 -18.01 17.61
C GLN A 135 3.28 -16.81 17.29
N THR A 136 4.26 -17.00 16.41
CA THR A 136 5.26 -15.97 16.11
C THR A 136 4.74 -14.78 15.28
N TRP A 137 3.48 -14.86 14.84
CA TRP A 137 2.76 -13.84 14.11
C TRP A 137 1.45 -13.52 14.80
N TYR A 138 0.99 -12.28 14.67
CA TYR A 138 -0.32 -11.87 15.14
C TYR A 138 -1.00 -10.96 14.13
N ILE A 139 -2.32 -10.93 14.16
CA ILE A 139 -3.14 -10.01 13.40
C ILE A 139 -3.77 -9.03 14.36
N GLN A 140 -3.64 -7.75 14.06
CA GLN A 140 -4.32 -6.68 14.79
C GLN A 140 -5.07 -5.81 13.77
N ALA A 141 -6.29 -5.43 14.12
CA ALA A 141 -7.03 -4.44 13.36
C ALA A 141 -6.55 -3.04 13.75
N ASP A 142 -6.35 -2.16 12.77
CA ASP A 142 -6.14 -0.74 13.04
C ASP A 142 -7.46 -0.04 13.42
N ALA A 143 -7.39 1.26 13.71
CA ALA A 143 -8.56 2.09 14.07
C ALA A 143 -9.63 2.16 12.95
N ARG A 144 -9.30 1.74 11.72
CA ARG A 144 -10.22 1.67 10.57
C ARG A 144 -10.73 0.26 10.33
N GLY A 145 -10.40 -0.70 11.20
CA GLY A 145 -10.78 -2.10 11.06
C GLY A 145 -9.93 -2.88 10.04
N GLN A 146 -8.83 -2.32 9.53
CA GLN A 146 -7.97 -3.05 8.59
C GLN A 146 -7.08 -4.03 9.37
N LYS A 147 -7.20 -5.31 9.04
CA LYS A 147 -6.37 -6.37 9.61
C LYS A 147 -4.95 -6.27 9.06
N ARG A 148 -3.95 -6.17 9.93
CA ARG A 148 -2.54 -6.19 9.55
C ARG A 148 -1.83 -7.36 10.21
N LEU A 149 -1.07 -8.12 9.41
CA LEU A 149 -0.20 -9.17 9.91
C LEU A 149 1.09 -8.53 10.45
N ARG A 150 1.45 -8.85 11.69
CA ARG A 150 2.66 -8.38 12.35
C ARG A 150 3.44 -9.56 12.91
N ARG A 151 4.76 -9.40 13.00
CA ARG A 151 5.66 -10.39 13.58
C ARG A 151 5.97 -10.01 15.02
N ALA A 152 5.91 -10.97 15.94
CA ALA A 152 6.19 -10.75 17.36
C ALA A 152 7.70 -10.59 17.68
N LEU A 153 8.55 -10.24 16.71
CA LEU A 153 10.02 -10.38 16.83
C LEU A 153 10.82 -9.09 16.59
N ILE A 154 10.22 -7.92 16.78
CA ILE A 154 10.96 -6.65 16.67
C ILE A 154 10.65 -5.82 17.92
N ALA A 155 11.60 -5.84 18.86
CA ALA A 155 11.83 -4.76 19.83
C ALA A 155 12.97 -3.90 19.29
#